data_AF-A0A972CIZ9-F1
#
_entry.id   AF-A0A972CIZ9-F1
#
_cell.length_a   1.000
_cell.length_b   1.000
_cell.length_c   1.000
_cell.angle_alpha   90.00
_cell.angle_beta   90.00
_cell.angle_gamma   90.00
#
_symmetry.space_group_name_H-M   'P 1'
#
loop_
_entity.id
_entity.type
_entity.pdbx_description
1 polymer ?
#
loop_
_entity_poly.entity_id
_entity_poly.type
_entity_poly.pdbx_seq_one_letter_code
_entity_poly.pdbx_strand_id
1 'polypeptide(L)'
;HGMKDWPLFMLGLALICLLLLGWAKKKKSMASLGYPISFVFSQASSSKSYDEGGGLLSDNWKLWLIIYLCIVIVTFIIDRKREV
;
A
#
# COMPACT_ATOMS: atom_id res chain seq x y z
N HIS A 1 5.55 -0.38 -21.25
CA HIS A 1 6.91 -0.86 -20.93
C HIS A 1 7.44 -0.42 -19.54
N GLY A 2 6.58 -0.08 -18.56
CA GLY A 2 7.03 0.46 -17.27
C GLY A 2 7.01 -0.51 -16.08
N MET A 3 6.44 -1.72 -16.23
CA MET A 3 6.19 -2.65 -15.10
C MET A 3 7.20 -3.80 -14.99
N LYS A 4 8.37 -3.73 -15.65
CA LYS A 4 9.30 -4.88 -15.68
C LYS A 4 9.92 -5.17 -14.31
N ASP A 5 10.20 -4.12 -13.53
CA ASP A 5 10.85 -4.24 -12.22
C ASP A 5 9.87 -4.11 -11.03
N TRP A 6 8.64 -3.66 -11.29
CA TRP A 6 7.61 -3.46 -10.27
C TRP A 6 7.19 -4.73 -9.52
N PRO A 7 7.11 -5.92 -10.15
CA PRO A 7 6.81 -7.15 -9.43
C PRO A 7 7.84 -7.45 -8.33
N LEU A 8 9.12 -7.21 -8.59
CA LEU A 8 10.19 -7.44 -7.63
C LEU A 8 10.14 -6.42 -6.48
N PHE A 9 9.87 -5.16 -6.81
CA PHE A 9 9.68 -4.10 -5.81
C PHE A 9 8.46 -4.38 -4.90
N MET A 10 7.33 -4.80 -5.49
CA MET A 10 6.12 -5.20 -4.77
C MET A 10 6.38 -6.40 -3.85
N LEU A 11 7.15 -7.38 -4.32
CA LEU A 11 7.54 -8.54 -3.51
C LEU A 11 8.38 -8.13 -2.30
N GLY A 12 9.39 -7.29 -2.51
CA GLY A 12 10.22 -6.77 -1.42
C GLY A 12 9.41 -6.00 -0.38
N LEU A 13 8.48 -5.15 -0.85
CA LEU A 13 7.57 -4.40 0.00
C LEU A 13 6.64 -5.32 0.82
N ALA A 14 6.08 -6.34 0.19
CA ALA A 14 5.23 -7.33 0.84
C ALA A 14 5.98 -8.10 1.95
N LEU A 15 7.23 -8.48 1.69
CA LEU A 15 8.09 -9.14 2.69
C LEU A 15 8.36 -8.23 3.88
N ILE A 16 8.62 -6.93 3.65
CA ILE A 16 8.81 -5.95 4.74
C ILE A 16 7.53 -5.83 5.57
N CYS A 17 6.36 -5.69 4.93
CA CYS A 17 5.08 -5.66 5.63
C CYS A 17 4.84 -6.94 6.45
N LEU A 18 5.15 -8.11 5.90
CA LEU A 18 5.01 -9.39 6.59
C LEU A 18 5.95 -9.52 7.79
N LEU A 19 7.19 -9.02 7.70
CA LEU A 19 8.13 -9.00 8.82
C LEU A 19 7.66 -8.06 9.94
N LEU A 20 7.24 -6.83 9.58
CA LEU A 20 6.70 -5.86 10.53
C LEU A 20 5.45 -6.40 11.24
N LEU A 21 4.58 -7.07 10.49
CA LEU A 21 3.42 -7.72 11.08
C LEU A 21 3.87 -8.90 11.93
N GLY A 22 4.70 -9.83 11.45
CA GLY A 22 5.12 -11.04 12.18
C GLY A 22 5.67 -10.77 13.59
N TRP A 23 6.29 -9.61 13.81
CA TRP A 23 6.81 -9.18 15.10
C TRP A 23 5.73 -8.66 16.08
N ALA A 24 4.62 -8.13 15.59
CA ALA A 24 3.52 -7.64 16.43
C ALA A 24 2.66 -8.80 16.94
N LYS A 25 2.85 -9.23 18.19
CA LYS A 25 2.14 -10.37 18.79
C LYS A 25 0.68 -10.09 19.16
N LYS A 26 0.21 -8.83 19.14
CA LYS A 26 -1.20 -8.50 19.49
C LYS A 26 -1.80 -7.40 18.61
N LYS A 27 -3.02 -7.69 18.11
CA LYS A 27 -4.02 -6.80 17.48
C LYS A 27 -3.66 -6.14 16.14
N LYS A 28 -3.56 -6.94 15.07
CA LYS A 28 -3.39 -6.45 13.68
C LYS A 28 -4.70 -6.13 12.94
N SER A 29 -5.73 -5.59 13.61
CA SER A 29 -7.01 -5.36 12.92
C SER A 29 -7.00 -4.14 11.99
N MET A 30 -6.17 -3.12 12.28
CA MET A 30 -6.09 -1.92 11.43
C MET A 30 -5.28 -2.14 10.15
N ALA A 31 -4.18 -2.91 10.22
CA ALA A 31 -3.37 -3.21 9.04
C ALA A 31 -4.14 -4.02 7.99
N SER A 32 -5.00 -4.95 8.41
CA SER A 32 -5.86 -5.72 7.49
C SER A 32 -6.88 -4.85 6.75
N LEU A 33 -7.34 -3.77 7.38
CA LEU A 33 -8.24 -2.79 6.73
C LEU A 33 -7.48 -1.77 5.88
N GLY A 34 -6.16 -1.63 6.06
CA GLY A 34 -5.34 -0.72 5.27
C GLY A 34 -5.40 -1.00 3.78
N TYR A 35 -5.43 -2.28 3.37
CA TYR A 35 -5.53 -2.67 1.96
C TYR A 35 -6.85 -2.22 1.31
N PRO A 36 -8.05 -2.57 1.82
CA PRO A 36 -9.30 -2.11 1.22
C PRO A 36 -9.50 -0.59 1.32
N ILE A 37 -9.07 0.05 2.42
CA ILE A 37 -9.17 1.51 2.58
C ILE A 37 -8.31 2.24 1.54
N SER A 38 -7.04 1.86 1.42
CA SER A 38 -6.14 2.44 0.42
C SER A 38 -6.65 2.22 -1.00
N PHE A 39 -7.23 1.05 -1.28
CA PHE A 39 -7.75 0.73 -2.61
C PHE A 39 -8.92 1.64 -2.99
N VAL A 40 -9.92 1.73 -2.11
CA VAL A 40 -11.11 2.58 -2.35
C VAL A 40 -10.71 4.05 -2.47
N PHE A 41 -9.84 4.54 -1.57
CA PHE A 41 -9.39 5.93 -1.62
C PHE A 41 -8.62 6.23 -2.90
N SER A 42 -7.73 5.32 -3.31
CA SER A 42 -6.97 5.49 -4.54
C SER A 42 -7.87 5.52 -5.77
N GLN A 43 -8.89 4.67 -5.83
CA GLN A 43 -9.87 4.70 -6.92
C GLN A 43 -10.66 6.01 -6.96
N ALA A 44 -11.00 6.56 -5.81
CA ALA A 44 -11.72 7.84 -5.71
C ALA A 44 -10.85 9.05 -6.08
N SER A 45 -9.55 9.01 -5.80
CA SER A 45 -8.62 10.14 -6.00
C SER A 45 -7.82 10.08 -7.30
N SER A 46 -7.89 8.99 -8.06
CA SER A 46 -7.09 8.83 -9.27
C SER A 46 -7.72 9.52 -10.47
N SER A 47 -6.98 10.43 -11.08
CA SER A 47 -7.29 10.94 -12.41
C SER A 47 -6.90 9.90 -13.47
N LYS A 48 -7.80 9.67 -14.43
CA LYS A 48 -7.49 8.86 -15.62
C LYS A 48 -6.98 9.82 -16.69
N SER A 49 -5.78 9.56 -17.18
CA SER A 49 -5.24 10.23 -18.37
C SER A 49 -5.10 9.19 -19.50
N TYR A 50 -5.04 9.65 -20.74
CA TYR A 50 -4.84 8.79 -21.90
C TYR A 50 -3.53 9.19 -22.58
N ASP A 51 -2.75 8.20 -23.02
CA ASP A 51 -1.58 8.46 -23.87
C ASP A 51 -2.02 8.79 -25.31
N GLU A 52 -1.06 9.23 -26.13
CA GLU A 52 -1.29 9.59 -27.55
C GLU A 52 -1.77 8.41 -28.41
N GLY A 53 -1.66 7.17 -27.91
CA GLY A 53 -2.17 5.94 -28.53
C GLY A 53 -3.51 5.45 -27.98
N GLY A 54 -4.15 6.22 -27.09
CA GLY A 54 -5.42 5.85 -26.44
C GLY A 54 -5.28 4.87 -25.28
N GLY A 55 -4.06 4.56 -24.84
CA GLY A 55 -3.76 3.75 -23.67
C GLY A 55 -4.10 4.50 -22.38
N LEU A 56 -4.75 3.80 -21.44
CA LEU A 56 -5.13 4.38 -20.15
C LEU A 56 -3.88 4.56 -19.27
N LEU A 57 -3.45 5.81 -19.08
CA LEU A 57 -2.43 6.20 -18.10
C LEU A 57 -3.09 6.35 -16.73
N SER A 58 -2.97 5.30 -15.92
CA SER A 58 -3.46 5.28 -14.56
C SER A 58 -2.33 5.03 -13.56
N ASP A 59 -2.06 6.05 -12.76
CA ASP A 59 -1.14 5.99 -11.61
C ASP A 59 -1.83 5.53 -10.32
N ASN A 60 -3.01 4.95 -10.46
CA ASN A 60 -3.87 4.54 -9.36
C ASN A 60 -3.21 3.49 -8.46
N TRP A 61 -2.47 2.56 -9.05
CA TRP A 61 -1.73 1.59 -8.24
C TRP A 61 -0.60 2.25 -7.41
N LYS A 62 -0.02 3.39 -7.84
CA LYS A 62 0.99 4.13 -7.07
C LYS A 62 0.36 4.82 -5.87
N LEU A 63 -0.77 5.51 -6.09
CA LEU A 63 -1.54 6.16 -5.03
C LEU A 63 -2.00 5.14 -3.98
N TRP A 64 -2.55 4.02 -4.44
CA TRP A 64 -2.92 2.89 -3.60
C TRP A 64 -1.76 2.43 -2.72
N LEU A 65 -0.59 2.18 -3.32
CA LEU A 65 0.59 1.71 -2.61
C LEU A 65 1.08 2.69 -1.54
N ILE A 66 1.13 3.98 -1.88
CA ILE A 66 1.61 5.03 -0.96
C ILE A 66 0.68 5.11 0.26
N ILE A 67 -0.63 5.13 0.04
CA ILE A 67 -1.61 5.21 1.13
C ILE A 67 -1.54 3.95 2.00
N TYR A 68 -1.42 2.77 1.38
CA TYR A 68 -1.28 1.51 2.11
C TYR A 68 -0.05 1.52 3.03
N LEU A 69 1.10 1.97 2.51
CA LEU A 69 2.33 2.07 3.29
C LEU A 69 2.21 3.05 4.46
N CYS A 70 1.59 4.21 4.25
CA CYS A 70 1.32 5.16 5.32
C CYS A 70 0.48 4.52 6.44
N ILE A 71 -0.57 3.77 6.09
CA ILE A 71 -1.42 3.08 7.08
C ILE A 71 -0.63 2.01 7.84
N VAL A 72 0.21 1.24 7.16
CA VAL A 72 1.06 0.21 7.79
C VAL A 72 2.04 0.84 8.78
N ILE A 73 2.73 1.93 8.39
CA ILE A 73 3.68 2.64 9.24
C ILE A 73 2.97 3.24 10.47
N VAL A 74 1.83 3.91 10.27
CA VAL A 74 1.04 4.50 11.37
C VAL A 74 0.58 3.41 12.34
N THR A 75 0.08 2.29 11.82
CA THR A 75 -0.35 1.15 12.65
C THR A 75 0.82 0.61 13.46
N PHE A 76 1.99 0.44 12.86
CA PHE A 76 3.19 -0.01 13.55
C PHE A 76 3.62 0.94 14.68
N ILE A 77 3.61 2.26 14.43
CA ILE A 77 3.95 3.27 15.45
C ILE A 77 2.95 3.23 16.62
N ILE A 78 1.65 3.13 16.33
CA ILE A 78 0.60 3.08 17.35
C ILE A 78 0.71 1.80 18.18
N ASP A 79 0.93 0.65 17.53
CA ASP A 79 1.07 -0.63 18.23
C ASP A 79 2.31 -0.62 19.13
N ARG A 80 3.45 -0.09 18.68
CA ARG A 80 4.66 0.06 19.51
C ARG A 80 4.43 0.97 20.72
N LYS A 81 3.67 2.07 20.57
CA LYS A 81 3.31 2.95 21.71
C LYS A 81 2.38 2.28 22.72
N ARG A 82 1.63 1.25 22.34
CA ARG A 82 0.73 0.52 23.25
C ARG A 82 1.43 -0.62 24.00
N GLU A 83 2.63 -1.00 23.59
CA GLU A 83 3.44 -2.04 24.23
C GLU A 83 4.42 -1.49 25.29
N VAL A 84 4.67 -0.17 25.31
CA VAL A 84 5.46 0.56 26.32
C VAL A 84 4.54 1.12 27.40
#